data_AF-A0A1I8NPP5-F1
#
_entry.id   AF-A0A1I8NPP5-F1
#
_cell.length_a   1.000
_cell.length_b   1.000
_cell.length_c   1.000
_cell.angle_alpha   90.00
_cell.angle_beta   90.00
_cell.angle_gamma   90.00
#
_symmetry.space_group_name_H-M   'P 1'
#
loop_
_entity.id
_entity.type
_entity.pdbx_description
1 polymer ?
#
loop_
_entity_poly.entity_id
_entity_poly.type
_entity_poly.pdbx_seq_one_letter_code
_entity_poly.pdbx_strand_id
1 'polypeptide(L)'
;MFDNILSKLRKRRRLDESTADAQNNGTGSSGSVGGFGENVASNLNAMWDQLFGPDPPTDNPPNISRSAADDESMVIDRPFNLNERFVTVLDQLDSRVEKFRKDALGLQEKRDFLLMSIDLIKSNDLMHTLSESEREEIGCYIQRVNSRLSTVELHVRTVRDQSQEDSLSQINALIDMMITLGDPTLSRQRCQMYLNACCSAGETGNLPTFSEEAIDMDAGPVDKKFESVLLGCTLDDQKNIKKRLQALMGYLNKQIIHH
;
A
#
# COMPACT_ATOMS: atom_id res chain seq x y z
N MET A 1 -29.76 0.89 14.60
CA MET A 1 -28.31 1.19 14.56
C MET A 1 -27.99 2.65 14.23
N PHE A 2 -28.78 3.35 13.41
CA PHE A 2 -28.44 4.69 12.91
C PHE A 2 -28.36 5.81 13.98
N ASP A 3 -29.19 5.79 15.03
CA ASP A 3 -29.30 6.91 16.00
C ASP A 3 -28.03 7.15 16.82
N ASN A 4 -27.22 6.12 17.02
CA ASN A 4 -25.99 6.19 17.83
C ASN A 4 -24.83 6.91 17.09
N ILE A 5 -25.03 7.25 15.81
CA ILE A 5 -24.05 7.99 14.98
C ILE A 5 -24.32 9.50 15.06
N LEU A 6 -25.60 9.92 15.07
CA LEU A 6 -25.99 11.33 15.13
C LEU A 6 -25.66 11.98 16.49
N SER A 7 -25.73 11.22 17.58
CA SER A 7 -25.32 11.68 18.92
C SER A 7 -23.83 12.05 18.99
N LYS A 8 -22.96 11.30 18.30
CA LYS A 8 -21.51 11.55 18.25
C LYS A 8 -21.15 12.77 17.41
N LEU A 9 -21.90 13.06 16.33
CA LEU A 9 -21.66 14.23 15.48
C LEU A 9 -22.02 15.56 16.18
N ARG A 10 -23.08 15.58 17.00
CA ARG A 10 -23.49 16.80 17.73
C ARG A 10 -22.51 17.20 18.84
N LYS A 11 -21.71 16.25 19.38
CA LYS A 11 -20.76 16.50 20.48
C LYS A 11 -19.42 17.11 20.03
N ARG A 12 -19.05 17.00 18.75
CA ARG A 12 -17.78 17.54 18.21
C ARG A 12 -17.79 19.03 17.85
N ARG A 13 -18.95 19.70 17.77
CA ARG A 13 -19.05 21.12 17.36
C ARG A 13 -18.90 22.12 18.54
N ARG A 14 -18.43 21.71 19.71
CA ARG A 14 -18.50 22.53 20.93
C ARG A 14 -17.16 22.71 21.68
N LEU A 15 -16.03 22.53 21.00
CA LEU A 15 -14.69 22.55 21.60
C LEU A 15 -13.65 23.44 20.88
N ASP A 16 -14.03 24.14 19.81
CA ASP A 16 -13.10 24.93 18.97
C ASP A 16 -13.20 26.46 19.20
N GLU A 17 -13.72 26.89 20.35
CA GLU A 17 -13.97 28.30 20.66
C GLU A 17 -13.46 28.68 22.07
N SER A 18 -12.17 28.46 22.32
CA SER A 18 -11.41 29.03 23.44
C SER A 18 -9.90 28.78 23.28
N THR A 19 -9.16 29.77 22.75
CA THR A 19 -7.86 30.30 23.22
C THR A 19 -7.17 31.08 22.10
N ALA A 20 -7.34 32.40 22.12
CA ALA A 20 -6.42 33.36 21.52
C ALA A 20 -5.89 34.28 22.64
N ASP A 21 -4.82 35.03 22.35
CA ASP A 21 -4.14 36.02 23.18
C ASP A 21 -3.15 35.53 24.27
N ALA A 22 -1.85 35.71 23.99
CA ALA A 22 -0.88 36.33 24.90
C ALA A 22 0.39 36.80 24.13
N GLN A 23 0.92 37.97 24.48
CA GLN A 23 2.05 38.62 23.80
C GLN A 23 3.42 38.41 24.49
N ASN A 24 4.48 38.36 23.67
CA ASN A 24 5.75 39.11 23.78
C ASN A 24 6.63 39.03 25.06
N ASN A 25 7.89 38.62 24.88
CA ASN A 25 9.08 39.45 25.18
C ASN A 25 10.38 38.79 24.65
N GLY A 26 11.45 39.57 24.41
CA GLY A 26 12.72 39.04 23.86
C GLY A 26 14.01 39.69 24.37
N THR A 27 15.14 38.99 24.14
CA THR A 27 16.58 39.39 24.20
C THR A 27 17.42 38.26 23.59
N GLY A 28 18.63 38.42 23.02
CA GLY A 28 19.41 39.63 22.70
C GLY A 28 20.93 39.37 22.66
N SER A 29 21.60 39.64 21.53
CA SER A 29 23.04 39.33 21.25
C SER A 29 23.41 37.82 21.22
N SER A 30 24.51 37.35 20.62
CA SER A 30 25.64 37.98 19.88
C SER A 30 26.24 36.95 18.91
N GLY A 31 26.90 37.38 17.82
CA GLY A 31 27.30 36.48 16.72
C GLY A 31 28.62 35.71 16.91
N SER A 32 28.86 34.75 16.01
CA SER A 32 30.20 34.26 15.64
C SER A 32 30.17 33.72 14.21
N VAL A 33 31.27 33.90 13.47
CA VAL A 33 31.45 33.46 12.07
C VAL A 33 32.42 32.28 12.05
N GLY A 34 31.99 31.11 11.58
CA GLY A 34 32.88 29.96 11.35
C GLY A 34 32.13 28.64 11.07
N GLY A 35 32.72 27.77 10.26
CA GLY A 35 32.31 26.36 10.15
C GLY A 35 31.29 26.01 9.06
N PHE A 36 31.59 26.25 7.77
CA PHE A 36 30.72 25.88 6.64
C PHE A 36 30.78 24.40 6.22
N GLY A 37 31.45 23.52 7.00
CA GLY A 37 31.68 22.10 6.66
C GLY A 37 31.00 21.10 7.60
N GLU A 38 31.15 21.26 8.92
CA GLU A 38 30.74 20.25 9.91
C GLU A 38 29.25 20.31 10.28
N ASN A 39 28.57 21.43 9.99
CA ASN A 39 27.16 21.59 10.30
C ASN A 39 26.22 20.74 9.42
N VAL A 40 26.59 20.42 8.18
CA VAL A 40 25.66 19.72 7.26
C VAL A 40 25.44 18.26 7.68
N ALA A 41 26.52 17.52 8.00
CA ALA A 41 26.41 16.15 8.49
C ALA A 41 25.70 16.08 9.86
N SER A 42 25.99 17.05 10.74
CA SER A 42 25.37 17.16 12.07
C SER A 42 23.86 17.46 11.98
N ASN A 43 23.47 18.39 11.11
CA ASN A 43 22.07 18.76 10.90
C ASN A 43 21.29 17.65 10.15
N LEU A 44 21.95 16.91 9.25
CA LEU A 44 21.39 15.70 8.65
C LEU A 44 21.15 14.62 9.72
N ASN A 45 22.11 14.32 10.60
CA ASN A 45 21.92 13.36 11.70
C ASN A 45 20.80 13.80 12.68
N ALA A 46 20.70 15.10 13.00
CA ALA A 46 19.61 15.60 13.86
C ALA A 46 18.22 15.45 13.20
N MET A 47 18.11 15.77 11.91
CA MET A 47 16.89 15.58 11.12
C MET A 47 16.56 14.09 10.89
N TRP A 48 17.59 13.23 10.89
CA TRP A 48 17.50 11.78 10.79
C TRP A 48 16.87 11.16 12.03
N ASP A 49 17.40 11.46 13.21
CA ASP A 49 16.90 10.92 14.47
C ASP A 49 15.45 11.38 14.73
N GLN A 50 15.09 12.59 14.30
CA GLN A 50 13.72 13.11 14.43
C GLN A 50 12.69 12.47 13.48
N LEU A 51 13.10 11.80 12.40
CA LEU A 51 12.22 11.19 11.39
C LEU A 51 12.29 9.65 11.33
N PHE A 52 13.39 9.07 11.83
CA PHE A 52 13.75 7.66 11.70
C PHE A 52 14.47 7.07 12.93
N GLY A 53 14.77 7.88 13.96
CA GLY A 53 15.39 7.38 15.20
C GLY A 53 14.45 6.47 16.00
N PRO A 54 14.98 5.55 16.83
CA PRO A 54 14.18 4.79 17.76
C PRO A 54 13.54 5.70 18.81
N ASP A 55 12.35 5.35 19.29
CA ASP A 55 11.67 6.09 20.37
C ASP A 55 12.60 6.26 21.59
N PRO A 56 12.60 7.43 22.25
CA PRO A 56 13.54 7.73 23.31
C PRO A 56 13.39 6.74 24.48
N PRO A 57 14.49 6.18 25.00
CA PRO A 57 14.43 5.20 26.07
C PRO A 57 13.87 5.84 27.35
N THR A 58 12.77 5.28 27.86
CA THR A 58 12.20 5.69 29.14
C THR A 58 13.15 5.35 30.29
N ASP A 59 13.43 6.34 31.14
CA ASP A 59 14.43 6.33 32.20
C ASP A 59 14.61 5.02 32.99
N ASN A 60 15.87 4.62 33.19
CA ASN A 60 16.45 4.39 34.53
C ASN A 60 17.98 4.16 34.42
N PRO A 61 18.82 4.87 35.20
CA PRO A 61 20.27 4.68 35.18
C PRO A 61 20.74 3.59 36.18
N PRO A 62 21.48 2.55 35.74
CA PRO A 62 22.26 1.74 36.66
C PRO A 62 23.56 2.47 37.03
N ASN A 63 23.83 2.52 38.32
CA ASN A 63 25.02 3.14 38.94
C ASN A 63 26.32 2.49 38.44
N ILE A 64 27.25 3.28 37.86
CA ILE A 64 28.57 2.80 37.40
C ILE A 64 29.68 3.33 38.31
N SER A 65 30.32 2.43 39.05
CA SER A 65 31.60 2.67 39.71
C SER A 65 32.73 2.74 38.68
N ARG A 66 33.61 3.73 38.82
CA ARG A 66 34.79 3.93 37.95
C ARG A 66 35.83 2.83 38.12
N SER A 67 36.44 2.41 37.00
CA SER A 67 37.86 2.04 36.93
C SER A 67 38.39 2.34 35.53
N ALA A 68 39.48 3.10 35.44
CA ALA A 68 40.17 3.39 34.19
C ALA A 68 41.24 2.33 33.90
N ALA A 69 41.39 1.97 32.62
CA ALA A 69 42.59 1.37 32.05
C ALA A 69 42.59 1.68 30.55
N ASP A 70 43.71 2.18 30.06
CA ASP A 70 43.89 2.61 28.67
C ASP A 70 44.04 1.42 27.72
N ASP A 71 43.49 1.54 26.50
CA ASP A 71 43.94 0.74 25.35
C ASP A 71 43.85 1.61 24.07
N GLU A 72 45.00 2.04 23.54
CA GLU A 72 45.11 2.76 22.27
C GLU A 72 44.88 1.80 21.08
N SER A 73 43.63 1.42 20.86
CA SER A 73 43.21 0.93 19.54
C SER A 73 42.73 2.10 18.71
N MET A 74 43.54 2.53 17.74
CA MET A 74 43.05 3.36 16.63
C MET A 74 42.02 2.57 15.82
N VAL A 75 40.77 2.62 16.27
CA VAL A 75 39.61 2.24 15.45
C VAL A 75 39.56 3.23 14.30
N ILE A 76 40.19 2.84 13.18
CA ILE A 76 39.96 3.46 11.88
C ILE A 76 38.52 3.12 11.53
N ASP A 77 37.60 3.95 12.01
CA ASP A 77 36.16 3.76 11.92
C ASP A 77 35.76 3.89 10.46
N ARG A 78 35.69 2.72 9.83
CA ARG A 78 35.87 2.55 8.40
C ARG A 78 34.57 3.01 7.70
N PRO A 79 34.63 3.72 6.56
CA PRO A 79 33.44 4.26 5.87
C PRO A 79 32.42 3.22 5.36
N PHE A 80 32.60 1.94 5.68
CA PHE A 80 31.68 0.84 5.40
C PHE A 80 30.36 0.97 6.18
N ASN A 81 30.39 1.50 7.41
CA ASN A 81 29.17 1.74 8.21
C ASN A 81 28.22 2.79 7.60
N LEU A 82 28.75 3.76 6.84
CA LEU A 82 27.92 4.80 6.22
C LEU A 82 27.04 4.25 5.09
N ASN A 83 27.61 3.40 4.23
CA ASN A 83 26.85 2.79 3.14
C ASN A 83 25.72 1.89 3.66
N GLU A 84 25.99 1.10 4.71
CA GLU A 84 24.98 0.24 5.35
C GLU A 84 23.84 1.06 5.99
N ARG A 85 24.16 2.18 6.66
CA ARG A 85 23.15 3.14 7.15
C ARG A 85 22.33 3.77 6.04
N PHE A 86 22.94 4.12 4.90
CA PHE A 86 22.21 4.66 3.75
C PHE A 86 21.29 3.61 3.11
N VAL A 87 21.76 2.39 2.89
CA VAL A 87 20.93 1.28 2.39
C VAL A 87 19.75 1.02 3.32
N THR A 88 20.00 0.92 4.63
CA THR A 88 18.95 0.71 5.66
C THR A 88 17.83 1.75 5.57
N VAL A 89 18.15 3.03 5.34
CA VAL A 89 17.12 4.07 5.22
C VAL A 89 16.50 4.15 3.84
N LEU A 90 17.19 3.76 2.77
CA LEU A 90 16.56 3.56 1.47
C LEU A 90 15.51 2.44 1.55
N ASP A 91 15.80 1.33 2.23
CA ASP A 91 14.86 0.22 2.47
C ASP A 91 13.66 0.66 3.33
N GLN A 92 13.89 1.47 4.38
CA GLN A 92 12.81 2.07 5.18
C GLN A 92 11.96 3.05 4.39
N LEU A 93 12.55 3.85 3.50
CA LEU A 93 11.84 4.76 2.62
C LEU A 93 11.01 3.99 1.59
N ASP A 94 11.55 2.94 0.98
CA ASP A 94 10.83 2.07 0.05
C ASP A 94 9.63 1.39 0.73
N SER A 95 9.82 0.86 1.95
CA SER A 95 8.73 0.33 2.78
C SER A 95 7.64 1.36 3.09
N ARG A 96 8.02 2.61 3.39
CA ARG A 96 7.08 3.73 3.59
C ARG A 96 6.36 4.12 2.30
N VAL A 97 7.03 4.07 1.14
CA VAL A 97 6.46 4.31 -0.19
C VAL A 97 5.45 3.22 -0.56
N GLU A 98 5.76 1.94 -0.36
CA GLU A 98 4.86 0.83 -0.66
C GLU A 98 3.64 0.81 0.27
N LYS A 99 3.82 1.18 1.56
CA LYS A 99 2.68 1.45 2.45
C LYS A 99 1.81 2.59 1.91
N PHE A 100 2.41 3.71 1.49
CA PHE A 100 1.66 4.84 0.92
C PHE A 100 0.92 4.46 -0.37
N ARG A 101 1.53 3.66 -1.25
CA ARG A 101 0.87 3.09 -2.45
C ARG A 101 -0.35 2.25 -2.08
N LYS A 102 -0.22 1.36 -1.08
CA LYS A 102 -1.32 0.54 -0.57
C LYS A 102 -2.45 1.37 0.04
N ASP A 103 -2.11 2.39 0.84
CA ASP A 103 -3.09 3.30 1.45
C ASP A 103 -3.82 4.13 0.38
N ALA A 104 -3.13 4.56 -0.67
CA ALA A 104 -3.70 5.27 -1.81
C ALA A 104 -4.64 4.39 -2.67
N LEU A 105 -4.27 3.12 -2.93
CA LEU A 105 -5.16 2.13 -3.56
C LEU A 105 -6.44 1.94 -2.72
N GLY A 106 -6.31 1.78 -1.41
CA GLY A 106 -7.45 1.68 -0.49
C GLY A 106 -8.27 2.97 -0.33
N LEU A 107 -7.83 4.11 -0.86
CA LEU A 107 -8.62 5.32 -1.01
C LEU A 107 -9.30 5.40 -2.39
N GLN A 108 -8.67 4.90 -3.46
CA GLN A 108 -9.30 4.71 -4.77
C GLN A 108 -10.51 3.76 -4.66
N GLU A 109 -10.35 2.59 -4.02
CA GLU A 109 -11.44 1.63 -3.78
C GLU A 109 -12.65 2.28 -3.06
N LYS A 110 -12.40 3.16 -2.08
CA LYS A 110 -13.47 3.89 -1.34
C LYS A 110 -14.17 4.92 -2.22
N ARG A 111 -13.43 5.60 -3.10
CA ARG A 111 -13.99 6.54 -4.09
C ARG A 111 -14.90 5.80 -5.08
N ASP A 112 -14.45 4.65 -5.58
CA ASP A 112 -15.20 3.86 -6.56
C ASP A 112 -16.43 3.20 -5.91
N PHE A 113 -16.34 2.77 -4.65
CA PHE A 113 -17.50 2.36 -3.85
C PHE A 113 -18.54 3.48 -3.68
N LEU A 114 -18.11 4.73 -3.45
CA LEU A 114 -19.01 5.87 -3.34
C LEU A 114 -19.66 6.23 -4.69
N LEU A 115 -18.92 6.13 -5.79
CA LEU A 115 -19.48 6.28 -7.15
C LEU A 115 -20.56 5.22 -7.42
N MET A 116 -20.25 3.94 -7.16
CA MET A 116 -21.22 2.85 -7.31
C MET A 116 -22.44 3.04 -6.40
N SER A 117 -22.25 3.52 -5.17
CA SER A 117 -23.36 3.84 -4.25
C SER A 117 -24.26 4.96 -4.77
N ILE A 118 -23.68 5.99 -5.41
CA ILE A 118 -24.43 7.06 -6.06
C ILE A 118 -25.24 6.51 -7.25
N ASP A 119 -24.64 5.65 -8.07
CA ASP A 119 -25.31 5.09 -9.25
C ASP A 119 -26.43 4.11 -8.87
N LEU A 120 -26.25 3.31 -7.81
CA LEU A 120 -27.32 2.47 -7.24
C LEU A 120 -28.53 3.26 -6.72
N ILE A 121 -28.32 4.50 -6.26
CA ILE A 121 -29.43 5.39 -5.88
C ILE A 121 -30.13 5.92 -7.14
N LYS A 122 -29.38 6.35 -8.17
CA LYS A 122 -29.95 6.83 -9.45
C LYS A 122 -30.77 5.76 -10.17
N SER A 123 -30.32 4.50 -10.14
CA SER A 123 -30.95 3.37 -10.82
C SER A 123 -32.01 2.65 -9.97
N ASN A 124 -32.37 3.17 -8.80
CA ASN A 124 -33.34 2.53 -7.92
C ASN A 124 -34.76 2.73 -8.47
N ASP A 125 -35.54 1.65 -8.62
CA ASP A 125 -36.90 1.70 -9.19
C ASP A 125 -37.83 2.69 -8.46
N LEU A 126 -37.62 2.91 -7.15
CA LEU A 126 -38.40 3.87 -6.38
C LEU A 126 -38.24 5.31 -6.89
N MET A 127 -37.10 5.67 -7.52
CA MET A 127 -36.89 6.98 -8.16
C MET A 127 -37.90 7.26 -9.28
N HIS A 128 -38.47 6.23 -9.90
CA HIS A 128 -39.52 6.35 -10.91
C HIS A 128 -40.93 6.49 -10.30
N THR A 129 -41.10 6.16 -9.01
CA THR A 129 -42.38 6.25 -8.29
C THR A 129 -42.59 7.61 -7.59
N LEU A 130 -41.52 8.40 -7.45
CA LEU A 130 -41.56 9.74 -6.86
C LEU A 130 -42.26 10.76 -7.77
N SER A 131 -42.78 11.83 -7.19
CA SER A 131 -43.23 12.99 -7.95
C SER A 131 -42.05 13.68 -8.65
N GLU A 132 -42.34 14.45 -9.70
CA GLU A 132 -41.33 15.16 -10.49
C GLU A 132 -40.48 16.11 -9.62
N SER A 133 -41.11 16.82 -8.69
CA SER A 133 -40.43 17.72 -7.75
C SER A 133 -39.52 17.00 -6.75
N GLU A 134 -39.94 15.86 -6.19
CA GLU A 134 -39.12 15.07 -5.27
C GLU A 134 -37.91 14.46 -6.00
N ARG A 135 -38.14 13.99 -7.24
CA ARG A 135 -37.09 13.43 -8.09
C ARG A 135 -36.07 14.49 -8.52
N GLU A 136 -36.51 15.72 -8.82
CA GLU A 136 -35.63 16.85 -9.12
C GLU A 136 -34.79 17.25 -7.89
N GLU A 137 -35.41 17.39 -6.71
CA GLU A 137 -34.70 17.71 -5.46
C GLU A 137 -33.61 16.65 -5.14
N ILE A 138 -33.96 15.36 -5.22
CA ILE A 138 -32.98 14.27 -5.04
C ILE A 138 -31.91 14.31 -6.13
N GLY A 139 -32.26 14.63 -7.37
CA GLY A 139 -31.31 14.84 -8.47
C GLY A 139 -30.28 15.91 -8.14
N CYS A 140 -30.70 17.07 -7.62
CA CYS A 140 -29.81 18.13 -7.15
C CYS A 140 -28.91 17.67 -5.99
N TYR A 141 -29.44 16.89 -5.04
CA TYR A 141 -28.63 16.30 -3.97
C TYR A 141 -27.57 15.33 -4.49
N ILE A 142 -27.94 14.43 -5.41
CA ILE A 142 -27.03 13.49 -6.06
C ILE A 142 -25.93 14.24 -6.82
N GLN A 143 -26.29 15.23 -7.63
CA GLN A 143 -25.33 16.05 -8.37
C GLN A 143 -24.34 16.74 -7.43
N ARG A 144 -24.83 17.37 -6.36
CA ARG A 144 -24.00 18.06 -5.36
C ARG A 144 -23.03 17.12 -4.63
N VAL A 145 -23.45 15.88 -4.34
CA VAL A 145 -22.57 14.87 -3.74
C VAL A 145 -21.53 14.38 -4.76
N ASN A 146 -21.97 14.10 -5.99
CA ASN A 146 -21.09 13.65 -7.07
C ASN A 146 -20.00 14.69 -7.38
N SER A 147 -20.35 15.97 -7.56
CA SER A 147 -19.37 17.04 -7.79
C SER A 147 -18.32 17.16 -6.67
N ARG A 148 -18.68 16.88 -5.42
CA ARG A 148 -17.72 16.86 -4.28
C ARG A 148 -16.86 15.60 -4.25
N LEU A 149 -17.35 14.48 -4.78
CA LEU A 149 -16.57 13.26 -4.92
C LEU A 149 -15.59 13.37 -6.11
N SER A 150 -15.98 14.07 -7.17
CA SER A 150 -15.13 14.33 -8.34
C SER A 150 -13.85 15.13 -8.00
N THR A 151 -13.84 15.94 -6.94
CA THR A 151 -12.61 16.64 -6.51
C THR A 151 -11.59 15.74 -5.82
N VAL A 152 -11.90 14.46 -5.59
CA VAL A 152 -10.97 13.47 -5.04
C VAL A 152 -10.39 12.69 -6.22
N GLU A 153 -9.15 13.03 -6.60
CA GLU A 153 -8.40 12.36 -7.65
C GLU A 153 -7.16 11.68 -7.07
N LEU A 154 -6.95 10.41 -7.44
CA LEU A 154 -5.83 9.58 -6.98
C LEU A 154 -5.35 8.74 -8.15
N HIS A 155 -4.03 8.69 -8.34
CA HIS A 155 -3.39 7.99 -9.45
C HIS A 155 -2.21 7.16 -8.94
N VAL A 156 -2.45 5.90 -8.56
CA VAL A 156 -1.39 4.91 -8.35
C VAL A 156 -1.13 4.21 -9.69
N ARG A 157 0.14 4.16 -10.11
CA ARG A 157 0.57 3.46 -11.34
C ARG A 157 1.68 2.47 -11.01
N THR A 158 1.71 1.37 -11.75
CA THR A 158 2.87 0.49 -11.85
C THR A 158 3.74 1.03 -12.99
N VAL A 159 4.99 1.38 -12.69
CA VAL A 159 5.96 1.79 -13.71
C VAL A 159 6.57 0.53 -14.30
N ARG A 160 6.66 0.45 -15.63
CA ARG A 160 7.23 -0.69 -16.34
C ARG A 160 8.22 -0.24 -17.40
N ASP A 161 9.21 -1.07 -17.66
CA ASP A 161 10.01 -1.00 -18.88
C ASP A 161 9.36 -1.81 -20.03
N GLN A 162 9.95 -1.72 -21.23
CA GLN A 162 9.43 -2.42 -22.41
C GLN A 162 9.42 -3.95 -22.25
N SER A 163 10.43 -4.53 -21.59
CA SER A 163 10.51 -5.98 -21.37
C SER A 163 9.43 -6.47 -20.41
N GLN A 164 9.08 -5.66 -19.42
CA GLN A 164 8.01 -5.93 -18.47
C GLN A 164 6.62 -5.83 -19.11
N GLU A 165 6.39 -4.83 -19.97
CA GLU A 165 5.15 -4.74 -20.77
C GLU A 165 5.01 -5.91 -21.77
N ASP A 166 6.10 -6.28 -22.46
CA ASP A 166 6.11 -7.42 -23.38
C ASP A 166 5.82 -8.75 -22.64
N SER A 167 6.40 -8.92 -21.44
CA SER A 167 6.13 -10.08 -20.57
C SER A 167 4.68 -10.11 -20.10
N LEU A 168 4.12 -8.98 -19.67
CA LEU A 168 2.72 -8.86 -19.24
C LEU A 168 1.76 -9.15 -20.41
N SER A 169 2.05 -8.64 -21.60
CA SER A 169 1.32 -8.95 -22.83
C SER A 169 1.32 -10.45 -23.14
N GLN A 170 2.49 -11.10 -23.00
CA GLN A 170 2.61 -12.54 -23.21
C GLN A 170 1.87 -13.37 -22.14
N ILE A 171 1.84 -12.95 -20.86
CA ILE A 171 0.98 -13.57 -19.84
C ILE A 171 -0.49 -13.44 -20.21
N ASN A 172 -0.95 -12.26 -20.62
CA ASN A 172 -2.34 -12.06 -21.00
C ASN A 172 -2.72 -12.98 -22.17
N ALA A 173 -1.87 -13.09 -23.20
CA ALA A 173 -2.08 -14.02 -24.31
C ALA A 173 -2.15 -15.49 -23.87
N LEU A 174 -1.34 -15.92 -22.89
CA LEU A 174 -1.41 -17.28 -22.33
C LEU A 174 -2.74 -17.53 -21.59
N ILE A 175 -3.22 -16.56 -20.81
CA ILE A 175 -4.51 -16.64 -20.12
C ILE A 175 -5.68 -16.66 -21.12
N ASP A 176 -5.64 -15.81 -22.13
CA ASP A 176 -6.71 -15.68 -23.11
C ASP A 176 -6.77 -16.91 -24.04
N MET A 177 -5.61 -17.48 -24.42
CA MET A 177 -5.56 -18.79 -25.08
C MET A 177 -6.24 -19.87 -24.23
N MET A 178 -5.91 -19.98 -22.94
CA MET A 178 -6.55 -20.94 -22.04
C MET A 178 -8.09 -20.77 -22.02
N ILE A 179 -8.61 -19.54 -21.97
CA ILE A 179 -10.05 -19.27 -21.96
C ILE A 179 -10.70 -19.63 -23.31
N THR A 180 -10.04 -19.34 -24.44
CA THR A 180 -10.58 -19.58 -25.79
C THR A 180 -10.56 -21.04 -26.25
N LEU A 181 -9.81 -21.94 -25.60
CA LEU A 181 -9.75 -23.36 -25.98
C LEU A 181 -11.09 -24.12 -25.77
N GLY A 182 -12.04 -23.56 -25.03
CA GLY A 182 -13.44 -24.03 -24.98
C GLY A 182 -13.71 -25.31 -24.18
N ASP A 183 -12.70 -26.11 -23.82
CA ASP A 183 -12.83 -27.25 -22.89
C ASP A 183 -12.70 -26.77 -21.42
N PRO A 184 -13.76 -26.83 -20.59
CA PRO A 184 -13.71 -26.39 -19.20
C PRO A 184 -12.70 -27.19 -18.35
N THR A 185 -12.51 -28.48 -18.64
CA THR A 185 -11.64 -29.38 -17.87
C THR A 185 -10.18 -29.07 -18.13
N LEU A 186 -9.79 -28.96 -19.40
CA LEU A 186 -8.44 -28.56 -19.79
C LEU A 186 -8.12 -27.12 -19.36
N SER A 187 -9.11 -26.22 -19.45
CA SER A 187 -8.98 -24.83 -18.97
C SER A 187 -8.72 -24.78 -17.46
N ARG A 188 -9.46 -25.56 -16.66
CA ARG A 188 -9.22 -25.70 -15.22
C ARG A 188 -7.82 -26.24 -14.93
N GLN A 189 -7.40 -27.30 -15.63
CA GLN A 189 -6.06 -27.87 -15.45
C GLN A 189 -4.96 -26.84 -15.75
N ARG A 190 -5.05 -26.14 -16.89
CA ARG A 190 -4.13 -25.03 -17.27
C ARG A 190 -4.11 -23.93 -16.20
N CYS A 191 -5.27 -23.52 -15.71
CA CYS A 191 -5.39 -22.48 -14.68
C CYS A 191 -4.69 -22.91 -13.37
N GLN A 192 -4.78 -24.20 -12.99
CA GLN A 192 -4.06 -24.72 -11.84
C GLN A 192 -2.54 -24.69 -12.05
N MET A 193 -2.05 -25.09 -13.23
CA MET A 193 -0.60 -25.03 -13.53
C MET A 193 -0.05 -23.59 -13.50
N TYR A 194 -0.86 -22.61 -13.92
CA TYR A 194 -0.52 -21.18 -13.83
C TYR A 194 -0.56 -20.65 -12.39
N LEU A 195 -1.51 -21.09 -11.57
CA LEU A 195 -1.55 -20.78 -10.15
C LEU A 195 -0.34 -21.34 -9.39
N ASN A 196 0.08 -22.56 -9.72
CA ASN A 196 1.27 -23.19 -9.11
C ASN A 196 2.54 -22.40 -9.47
N ALA A 197 2.68 -21.94 -10.73
CA ALA A 197 3.75 -21.02 -11.13
C ALA A 197 3.74 -19.68 -10.35
N CYS A 198 2.56 -19.14 -10.03
CA CYS A 198 2.41 -17.93 -9.21
C CYS A 198 2.74 -18.14 -7.72
N CYS A 199 2.91 -19.38 -7.26
CA CYS A 199 3.46 -19.68 -5.95
C CYS A 199 4.98 -19.82 -6.03
N SER A 200 5.49 -20.59 -7.00
CA SER A 200 6.94 -20.79 -7.20
C SER A 200 7.72 -19.48 -7.44
N ALA A 201 7.12 -18.51 -8.13
CA ALA A 201 7.76 -17.20 -8.35
C ALA A 201 7.85 -16.32 -7.09
N GLY A 202 6.93 -16.48 -6.13
CA GLY A 202 6.74 -15.53 -5.02
C GLY A 202 7.64 -15.74 -3.80
N GLU A 203 8.28 -16.90 -3.67
CA GLU A 203 9.02 -17.29 -2.46
C GLU A 203 10.51 -16.88 -2.49
N THR A 204 10.96 -16.23 -3.55
CA THR A 204 12.38 -15.83 -3.74
C THR A 204 12.75 -14.50 -3.07
N GLY A 205 11.80 -13.82 -2.42
CA GLY A 205 12.02 -12.53 -1.75
C GLY A 205 11.32 -12.42 -0.38
N ASN A 206 12.10 -12.62 0.68
CA ASN A 206 11.81 -12.34 2.09
C ASN A 206 10.76 -13.22 2.80
N LEU A 207 11.24 -14.00 3.78
CA LEU A 207 10.45 -14.64 4.84
C LEU A 207 9.83 -13.54 5.75
N PRO A 208 8.53 -13.63 6.06
CA PRO A 208 8.16 -14.11 7.39
C PRO A 208 7.06 -15.18 7.36
N THR A 209 7.25 -16.21 8.19
CA THR A 209 6.19 -17.08 8.72
C THR A 209 5.04 -16.24 9.27
N PHE A 210 3.81 -16.37 8.71
CA PHE A 210 2.52 -16.45 9.42
C PHE A 210 1.30 -16.37 8.46
N SER A 211 0.87 -17.52 7.95
CA SER A 211 -0.56 -17.82 7.63
C SER A 211 -0.71 -19.32 7.43
N GLU A 212 -0.97 -20.05 8.52
CA GLU A 212 -0.94 -21.51 8.63
C GLU A 212 -2.25 -22.17 8.13
N GLU A 213 -2.74 -21.75 6.97
CA GLU A 213 -3.99 -22.26 6.39
C GLU A 213 -3.76 -22.58 4.90
N ALA A 214 -3.84 -23.88 4.56
CA ALA A 214 -3.57 -24.50 3.25
C ALA A 214 -2.09 -24.67 2.83
N ILE A 215 -1.31 -25.39 3.63
CA ILE A 215 -0.26 -26.27 3.09
C ILE A 215 -0.95 -27.54 2.57
N ASP A 216 -1.50 -27.48 1.35
CA ASP A 216 -1.94 -28.68 0.65
C ASP A 216 -0.76 -29.31 -0.11
N MET A 217 -0.43 -30.52 0.32
CA MET A 217 0.61 -31.39 -0.22
C MET A 217 0.17 -31.93 -1.60
N ASP A 218 1.09 -31.95 -2.58
CA ASP A 218 0.85 -32.18 -4.02
C ASP A 218 0.34 -30.95 -4.82
N ALA A 219 1.15 -29.88 -4.83
CA ALA A 219 1.07 -28.89 -5.90
C ALA A 219 1.46 -29.54 -7.23
N GLY A 220 0.46 -29.91 -8.04
CA GLY A 220 0.64 -30.57 -9.34
C GLY A 220 1.46 -29.77 -10.38
N PRO A 221 1.51 -30.22 -11.64
CA PRO A 221 2.45 -29.72 -12.65
C PRO A 221 2.52 -28.18 -12.76
N VAL A 222 3.74 -27.63 -12.83
CA VAL A 222 3.98 -26.19 -13.03
C VAL A 222 4.22 -25.93 -14.52
N ASP A 223 3.54 -24.93 -15.10
CA ASP A 223 3.84 -24.50 -16.47
C ASP A 223 5.11 -23.62 -16.48
N LYS A 224 6.24 -24.23 -16.84
CA LYS A 224 7.55 -23.58 -16.89
C LYS A 224 7.65 -22.45 -17.93
N LYS A 225 6.81 -22.45 -18.96
CA LYS A 225 6.74 -21.32 -19.90
C LYS A 225 6.05 -20.14 -19.23
N PHE A 226 4.91 -20.38 -18.58
CA PHE A 226 4.19 -19.34 -17.83
C PHE A 226 5.05 -18.75 -16.70
N GLU A 227 5.71 -19.60 -15.90
CA GLU A 227 6.60 -19.17 -14.82
C GLU A 227 7.73 -18.26 -15.31
N SER A 228 8.42 -18.63 -16.40
CA SER A 228 9.52 -17.84 -16.97
C SER A 228 9.07 -16.43 -17.41
N VAL A 229 7.88 -16.33 -18.02
CA VAL A 229 7.32 -15.04 -18.46
C VAL A 229 6.79 -14.24 -17.26
N LEU A 230 6.24 -14.91 -16.24
CA LEU A 230 5.72 -14.29 -15.04
C LEU A 230 6.84 -13.58 -14.24
N LEU A 231 8.03 -14.20 -14.17
CA LEU A 231 9.22 -13.60 -13.56
C LEU A 231 9.73 -12.36 -14.30
N GLY A 232 9.39 -12.20 -15.59
CA GLY A 232 9.66 -10.98 -16.36
C GLY A 232 8.70 -9.82 -16.06
N CYS A 233 7.61 -10.06 -15.32
CA CYS A 233 6.63 -9.03 -14.94
C CYS A 233 7.00 -8.38 -13.59
N THR A 234 6.49 -7.17 -13.31
CA THR A 234 6.69 -6.54 -12.00
C THR A 234 6.03 -7.33 -10.86
N LEU A 235 6.51 -7.19 -9.63
CA LEU A 235 5.90 -7.85 -8.47
C LEU A 235 4.42 -7.49 -8.28
N ASP A 236 4.01 -6.26 -8.65
CA ASP A 236 2.60 -5.85 -8.62
C ASP A 236 1.76 -6.58 -9.67
N ASP A 237 2.30 -6.78 -10.88
CA ASP A 237 1.65 -7.58 -11.91
C ASP A 237 1.53 -9.03 -11.49
N GLN A 238 2.59 -9.63 -10.95
CA GLN A 238 2.57 -11.02 -10.47
C GLN A 238 1.48 -11.23 -9.40
N LYS A 239 1.36 -10.32 -8.43
CA LYS A 239 0.28 -10.30 -7.43
C LYS A 239 -1.11 -10.20 -8.09
N ASN A 240 -1.26 -9.34 -9.11
CA ASN A 240 -2.55 -9.11 -9.78
C ASN A 240 -2.94 -10.26 -10.73
N ILE A 241 -1.98 -10.86 -11.43
CA ILE A 241 -2.14 -12.06 -12.25
C ILE A 241 -2.60 -13.24 -11.37
N LYS A 242 -1.97 -13.44 -10.20
CA LYS A 242 -2.40 -14.46 -9.23
C LYS A 242 -3.86 -14.28 -8.81
N LYS A 243 -4.28 -13.05 -8.46
CA LYS A 243 -5.68 -12.72 -8.15
C LYS A 243 -6.63 -12.99 -9.33
N ARG A 244 -6.25 -12.61 -10.56
CA ARG A 244 -7.03 -12.86 -11.79
C ARG A 244 -7.24 -14.37 -12.01
N LEU A 245 -6.19 -15.16 -11.85
CA LEU A 245 -6.25 -16.63 -11.97
C LEU A 245 -7.10 -17.28 -10.87
N GLN A 246 -7.01 -16.81 -9.61
CA GLN A 246 -7.84 -17.31 -8.52
C GLN A 246 -9.34 -17.06 -8.79
N ALA A 247 -9.70 -15.87 -9.27
CA ALA A 247 -11.07 -15.55 -9.67
C ALA A 247 -11.55 -16.42 -10.85
N LEU A 248 -10.69 -16.62 -11.86
CA LEU A 248 -10.98 -17.45 -13.03
C LEU A 248 -11.15 -18.93 -12.64
N MET A 249 -10.32 -19.46 -11.75
CA MET A 249 -10.45 -20.81 -11.19
C MET A 249 -11.79 -20.99 -10.48
N GLY A 250 -12.21 -20.00 -9.67
CA GLY A 250 -13.53 -19.98 -9.02
C GLY A 250 -14.70 -19.99 -10.01
N TYR A 251 -14.52 -19.46 -11.22
CA TYR A 251 -15.51 -19.51 -12.30
C TYR A 251 -15.51 -20.87 -13.02
N LEU A 252 -14.34 -21.38 -13.41
CA LEU A 252 -14.18 -22.68 -14.09
C LEU A 252 -14.69 -23.85 -13.23
N ASN A 253 -14.42 -23.83 -11.92
CA ASN A 253 -14.96 -24.82 -10.99
C ASN A 253 -16.50 -24.85 -10.98
N LYS A 254 -17.17 -23.69 -11.11
CA LYS A 254 -18.63 -23.61 -11.20
C LYS A 254 -19.15 -24.15 -12.54
N GLN A 255 -18.48 -23.86 -13.65
CA GLN A 255 -18.88 -24.38 -14.96
C GLN A 255 -18.86 -25.92 -15.01
N ILE A 256 -17.84 -26.56 -14.43
CA ILE A 256 -17.72 -28.03 -14.41
C ILE A 256 -18.79 -28.70 -13.53
N ILE A 257 -19.29 -28.03 -12.49
CA ILE A 257 -20.38 -28.56 -11.62
C ILE A 257 -21.74 -28.55 -12.35
N HIS A 258 -21.90 -27.73 -13.39
CA HIS A 258 -23.14 -27.60 -14.16
C HIS A 258 -23.19 -28.47 -15.43
N HIS A 259 -22.24 -29.38 -15.62
CA HIS A 259 -22.05 -30.12 -16.88
C HIS A 259 -21.89 -31.64 -16.70
#